data_AF-A0A9D9RZA8-F1
#
_entry.id   AF-A0A9D9RZA8-F1
#
_cell.length_a   1.000
_cell.length_b   1.000
_cell.length_c   1.000
_cell.angle_alpha   90.00
_cell.angle_beta   90.00
_cell.angle_gamma   90.00
#
_symmetry.space_group_name_H-M   'P 1'
#
loop_
_entity.id
_entity.type
_entity.pdbx_description
1 polymer ?
#
loop_
_entity_poly.entity_id
_entity_poly.type
_entity_poly.pdbx_seq_one_letter_code
_entity_poly.pdbx_strand_id
1 'polypeptide(L)' 'MNSENNLKINPLISEIAVKFLGVKTLETQNSDALDFHDLAVWTLKAALEAAFNAGYKSVQNHDEPK' A
#
# COMPACT_ATOMS: atom_id res chain seq x y z
N MET A 1 -4.42 16.02 -13.29
CA MET A 1 -4.02 15.15 -12.17
C MET A 1 -4.72 13.82 -12.38
N ASN A 2 -3.94 12.80 -12.74
CA ASN A 2 -4.42 11.66 -13.52
C ASN A 2 -5.14 10.66 -12.62
N SER A 3 -6.47 10.61 -12.73
CA SER A 3 -7.35 9.68 -12.02
C SER A 3 -6.95 8.20 -12.22
N GLU A 4 -6.29 7.89 -13.34
CA GLU A 4 -5.79 6.54 -13.65
C GLU A 4 -4.60 6.10 -12.77
N ASN A 5 -3.76 7.04 -12.31
CA ASN A 5 -2.65 6.72 -11.41
C ASN A 5 -3.14 6.41 -10.00
N ASN A 6 -4.18 7.09 -9.52
CA ASN A 6 -4.76 6.82 -8.20
C ASN A 6 -5.39 5.43 -8.09
N LEU A 7 -6.03 4.94 -9.16
CA LEU A 7 -6.60 3.60 -9.20
C LEU A 7 -5.55 2.48 -9.25
N LYS A 8 -4.30 2.74 -9.66
CA LYS A 8 -3.19 1.74 -9.63
C LYS A 8 -2.37 1.77 -8.36
N ILE A 9 -2.22 2.95 -7.74
CA ILE A 9 -1.55 3.09 -6.43
C ILE A 9 -2.38 2.40 -5.33
N ASN A 10 -3.70 2.50 -5.38
CA ASN A 10 -4.59 1.89 -4.40
C ASN A 10 -4.47 0.35 -4.29
N PRO A 11 -4.48 -0.43 -5.39
CA PRO A 11 -4.28 -1.87 -5.35
C PRO A 11 -2.94 -2.28 -4.75
N LEU A 12 -1.85 -1.62 -5.17
CA LEU A 12 -0.51 -1.96 -4.72
C LEU A 12 -0.31 -1.73 -3.21
N ILE A 13 -0.79 -0.59 -2.71
CA ILE A 13 -0.72 -0.29 -1.28
C ILE A 13 -1.65 -1.23 -0.48
N SER A 14 -2.81 -1.58 -1.03
CA SER A 14 -3.73 -2.55 -0.41
C SER A 14 -3.10 -3.94 -0.29
N GLU A 15 -2.41 -4.42 -1.31
CA GLU A 15 -1.67 -5.70 -1.27
C GLU A 15 -0.58 -5.69 -0.20
N ILE A 16 0.15 -4.57 -0.07
CA ILE A 16 1.18 -4.40 0.95
C ILE A 16 0.56 -4.41 2.36
N ALA A 17 -0.57 -3.72 2.54
CA ALA A 17 -1.28 -3.71 3.81
C ALA A 17 -1.74 -5.11 4.24
N VAL A 18 -2.30 -5.89 3.32
CA VAL A 18 -2.70 -7.28 3.58
C VAL A 18 -1.48 -8.14 3.92
N LYS A 19 -0.41 -8.03 3.14
CA LYS A 19 0.78 -8.90 3.26
C LYS A 19 1.62 -8.62 4.50
N PHE A 20 1.86 -7.34 4.80
CA PHE A 20 2.77 -6.96 5.89
C PHE A 20 1.99 -6.61 7.15
N LEU A 21 0.91 -5.83 7.04
CA LEU A 21 0.19 -5.33 8.22
C LEU A 21 -0.94 -6.27 8.67
N GLY A 22 -1.33 -7.24 7.84
CA GLY A 22 -2.48 -8.13 8.13
C GLY A 22 -3.83 -7.41 8.07
N VAL A 23 -3.87 -6.20 7.50
CA VAL A 23 -5.06 -5.35 7.40
C VAL A 23 -5.75 -5.64 6.07
N LYS A 24 -7.06 -5.93 6.11
CA LYS A 24 -7.83 -6.32 4.92
C LYS A 24 -8.24 -5.15 4.03
N THR A 25 -8.38 -3.96 4.61
CA THR A 25 -8.81 -2.75 3.90
C THR A 25 -8.16 -1.52 4.54
N LEU A 26 -7.84 -0.51 3.73
CA LEU A 26 -7.34 0.78 4.21
C LEU A 26 -8.44 1.82 4.36
N GLU A 27 -9.69 1.44 4.06
CA GLU A 27 -10.87 2.27 4.32
C GLU A 27 -11.22 2.26 5.81
N THR A 28 -11.60 3.42 6.36
CA THR A 28 -12.08 3.53 7.74
C THR A 28 -13.42 2.81 7.91
N GLN A 29 -13.53 1.96 8.94
CA GLN A 29 -14.71 1.13 9.21
C GLN A 29 -15.57 1.65 10.37
N ASN A 30 -15.12 2.70 11.07
CA ASN A 30 -15.75 3.26 12.27
C ASN A 30 -15.96 2.19 13.36
N SER A 31 -14.97 1.33 13.55
CA SER A 31 -15.01 0.25 14.52
C SER A 31 -13.64 0.05 15.13
N ASP A 32 -13.55 0.19 16.46
CA ASP A 32 -12.26 0.10 17.16
C ASP A 32 -11.51 -1.21 16.84
N ALA A 33 -12.22 -2.35 16.86
CA ALA A 33 -11.62 -3.66 16.60
C ALA A 33 -11.18 -3.87 15.13
N LEU A 34 -11.73 -3.08 14.19
CA LEU A 34 -11.42 -3.18 12.77
C LEU A 34 -10.43 -2.11 12.29
N ASP A 35 -10.36 -0.97 13.00
CA ASP A 35 -9.55 0.19 12.62
C ASP A 35 -8.25 0.31 13.44
N PHE A 36 -8.19 -0.27 14.65
CA PHE A 36 -6.98 -0.26 15.47
C PHE A 36 -6.28 -1.61 15.41
N HIS A 37 -4.98 -1.55 15.08
CA HIS A 37 -4.14 -2.73 14.93
C HIS A 37 -2.88 -2.62 15.79
N ASP A 38 -2.65 -3.62 16.63
CA ASP A 38 -1.37 -3.78 17.33
C ASP A 38 -0.34 -4.38 16.38
N LEU A 39 0.67 -3.57 16.03
CA LEU A 39 1.68 -3.93 15.05
C LEU A 39 3.07 -3.76 15.64
N ALA A 40 3.94 -4.71 15.33
CA ALA A 40 5.34 -4.56 15.66
C ALA A 40 5.99 -3.51 14.75
N VAL A 41 6.90 -2.72 15.33
CA VAL A 41 7.59 -1.62 14.61
C VAL A 41 8.36 -2.12 13.39
N TRP A 42 8.93 -3.33 13.45
CA TRP A 42 9.62 -3.93 12.30
C TRP A 42 8.68 -4.28 11.15
N THR A 43 7.45 -4.70 11.45
CA THR A 43 6.42 -4.98 10.44
C THR A 43 5.97 -3.71 9.75
N LEU A 44 5.75 -2.64 10.53
CA LEU A 44 5.44 -1.32 9.99
C LEU A 44 6.57 -0.81 9.09
N LYS A 45 7.84 -0.93 9.54
CA LYS A 45 9.01 -0.56 8.75
C LYS A 45 9.06 -1.32 7.42
N ALA A 46 8.88 -2.64 7.44
CA ALA A 46 8.90 -3.46 6.23
C ALA A 46 7.80 -3.08 5.23
N ALA A 47 6.60 -2.75 5.71
CA ALA A 47 5.50 -2.28 4.87
C ALA A 47 5.83 -0.93 4.19
N LEU A 48 6.41 0.01 4.93
CA LEU A 48 6.81 1.33 4.41
C LEU A 48 7.93 1.21 3.35
N GLU A 49 8.94 0.38 3.62
CA GLU A 49 10.01 0.10 2.65
C GLU A 49 9.47 -0.58 1.38
N ALA A 50 8.54 -1.52 1.53
CA ALA A 50 7.88 -2.16 0.40
C ALA A 50 7.07 -1.16 -0.43
N ALA A 51 6.30 -0.28 0.22
CA ALA A 51 5.50 0.74 -0.46
C ALA A 51 6.38 1.74 -1.22
N PHE A 52 7.47 2.21 -0.61
CA PHE A 52 8.43 3.10 -1.27
C PHE A 52 9.05 2.45 -2.51
N ASN A 53 9.56 1.22 -2.37
CA ASN A 53 10.17 0.49 -3.48
C ASN A 53 9.19 0.19 -4.62
N ALA A 54 7.94 -0.15 -4.27
CA ALA A 54 6.90 -0.42 -5.25
C ALA A 54 6.50 0.86 -6.00
N GLY A 55 6.38 1.98 -5.29
CA GLY A 55 6.20 3.31 -5.90
C GLY A 55 7.33 3.67 -6.86
N TYR A 56 8.60 3.48 -6.44
CA TYR A 56 9.77 3.73 -7.30
C TYR A 56 9.74 2.89 -8.59
N LYS A 57 9.45 1.59 -8.48
CA LYS A 57 9.33 0.70 -9.64
C LYS A 57 8.17 1.07 -10.57
N SER A 58 7.07 1.59 -10.03
CA SER A 58 5.89 1.97 -10.83
C SER A 58 6.20 3.09 -11.83
N VAL A 59 7.15 3.97 -11.50
CA VAL A 59 7.62 5.05 -12.37
C VAL A 59 8.55 4.52 -13.46
N GLN A 60 9.40 3.54 -13.15
CA GLN A 60 10.37 2.97 -14.11
C GLN A 60 9.72 2.13 -15.22
N ASN A 61 8.56 1.52 -14.95
CA ASN A 61 7.83 0.72 -15.95
C ASN A 61 6.99 1.57 -16.93
N HIS A 62 7.08 2.91 -16.89
CA HIS A 62 6.40 3.79 -17.86
C HIS A 62 7.28 4.13 -19.08
N ASP A 63 8.55 3.68 -19.11
CA ASP A 63 9.53 3.93 -20.17
C ASP A 63 9.81 2.68 -21.04
N GLU A 64 8.84 1.78 -21.24
CA GLU A 64 8.95 0.79 -22.33
C GLU A 64 8.57 1.45 -23.67
N PRO A 65 9.44 1.40 -24.69
CA PRO A 65 9.14 1.96 -26.00
C PRO A 65 8.03 1.13 -26.64
N LYS A 66 6.95 1.80 -27.03
CA LYS A 66 5.95 1.26 -27.95
C LYS A 66 6.51 1.21 -29.37
#